data_AF-A0A2V8E9N7-F1
#
_entry.id   AF-A0A2V8E9N7-F1
#
_cell.length_a   1.000
_cell.length_b   1.000
_cell.length_c   1.000
_cell.angle_alpha   90.00
_cell.angle_beta   90.00
_cell.angle_gamma   90.00
#
_symmetry.space_group_name_H-M   'P 1'
#
loop_
_entity.id
_entity.type
_entity.pdbx_description
1 polymer ?
#
loop_
_entity_poly.entity_id
_entity_poly.type
_entity_poly.pdbx_seq_one_letter_code
_entity_poly.pdbx_strand_id
1 'polypeptide(L)'
;MGVPVYPGAQFLASYPAGRGQRFFLFGAAASFVDVVGFYRSVLKQKGELIFDAPATHEFDIGKFREETMAFPPGVTVKDFQSQISQGFPNPRLGAQPSHFPTVIQIVPVPAER
;
A
#
# COMPACT_ATOMS: atom_id res chain seq x y z
N MET A 1 -9.71 -14.27 3.57
CA MET A 1 -8.91 -13.64 4.65
C MET A 1 -8.20 -12.44 4.03
N GLY A 2 -8.51 -11.25 4.52
CA GLY A 2 -8.00 -9.99 3.95
C GLY A 2 -6.62 -9.65 4.50
N VAL A 3 -5.84 -8.92 3.70
CA VAL A 3 -4.56 -8.35 4.11
C VAL A 3 -4.79 -7.36 5.25
N PRO A 4 -4.01 -7.42 6.34
CA PRO A 4 -4.11 -6.44 7.41
C PRO A 4 -3.77 -5.04 6.90
N VAL A 5 -4.65 -4.08 7.13
CA VAL A 5 -4.35 -2.66 6.90
C VAL A 5 -3.53 -2.15 8.08
N TYR A 6 -2.51 -1.33 7.82
CA TYR A 6 -1.69 -0.72 8.87
C TYR A 6 -2.57 0.02 9.90
N PRO A 7 -2.38 -0.20 11.22
CA PRO A 7 -3.19 0.44 12.24
C PRO A 7 -3.17 1.98 12.14
N GLY A 8 -4.35 2.59 12.11
CA GLY A 8 -4.49 4.05 11.99
C GLY A 8 -4.31 4.60 10.57
N ALA A 9 -4.08 3.75 9.56
CA ALA A 9 -4.10 4.21 8.17
C ALA A 9 -5.52 4.62 7.73
N GLN A 10 -5.59 5.69 6.95
CA GLN A 10 -6.85 6.24 6.45
C GLN A 10 -7.07 5.84 4.99
N PHE A 11 -8.27 5.35 4.67
CA PHE A 11 -8.64 5.06 3.28
C PHE A 11 -8.64 6.34 2.44
N LEU A 12 -7.91 6.33 1.33
CA LEU A 12 -7.79 7.45 0.41
C LEU A 12 -8.70 7.25 -0.81
N ALA A 13 -8.53 6.12 -1.49
CA ALA A 13 -9.22 5.83 -2.76
C ALA A 13 -9.17 4.35 -3.11
N SER A 14 -9.98 3.94 -4.08
CA SER A 14 -9.90 2.63 -4.70
C SER A 14 -10.09 2.73 -6.20
N TYR A 15 -9.35 1.92 -6.95
CA TYR A 15 -9.36 1.96 -8.41
C TYR A 15 -9.54 0.55 -8.99
N PRO A 16 -10.27 0.42 -10.12
CA PRO A 16 -10.26 -0.82 -10.90
C PRO A 16 -8.85 -1.11 -11.39
N ALA A 17 -8.37 -2.33 -11.14
CA ALA A 17 -7.06 -2.79 -11.60
C ALA A 17 -7.16 -3.60 -12.91
N GLY A 18 -8.39 -3.91 -13.36
CA GLY A 18 -8.65 -4.79 -14.51
C GLY A 18 -8.95 -6.23 -14.09
N ARG A 19 -9.58 -7.00 -14.98
CA ARG A 19 -9.98 -8.41 -14.74
C ARG A 19 -10.76 -8.64 -13.43
N GLY A 20 -11.62 -7.68 -13.07
CA GLY A 20 -12.39 -7.73 -11.82
C GLY A 20 -11.58 -7.46 -10.56
N GLN A 21 -10.27 -7.23 -10.65
CA GLN A 21 -9.44 -6.79 -9.53
C GLN A 21 -9.62 -5.30 -9.26
N ARG A 22 -9.43 -4.92 -8.01
CA ARG A 22 -9.35 -3.54 -7.52
C ARG A 22 -8.12 -3.41 -6.64
N PHE A 23 -7.53 -2.23 -6.61
CA PHE A 23 -6.55 -1.89 -5.59
C PHE A 23 -7.07 -0.75 -4.72
N PHE A 24 -6.56 -0.70 -3.50
CA PHE A 24 -6.98 0.23 -2.46
C PHE A 24 -5.78 1.03 -1.98
N LEU A 25 -5.93 2.34 -1.84
CA LEU A 25 -4.91 3.23 -1.32
C LEU A 25 -5.26 3.67 0.09
N PHE A 26 -4.27 3.62 0.97
CA PHE A 26 -4.36 4.07 2.35
C PHE A 26 -3.20 5.02 2.66
N GLY A 27 -3.47 6.10 3.37
CA GLY A 27 -2.46 7.03 3.86
C GLY A 27 -2.15 6.72 5.32
N ALA A 28 -0.87 6.64 5.68
CA ALA A 28 -0.42 6.45 7.05
C ALA A 28 0.40 7.66 7.52
N ALA A 29 0.15 8.09 8.75
CA ALA A 29 0.95 9.13 9.41
C ALA A 29 2.32 8.62 9.90
N ALA A 30 2.53 7.29 9.88
CA ALA A 30 3.76 6.65 10.27
C ALA A 30 4.84 6.70 9.18
N SER A 31 6.10 6.54 9.58
CA SER A 31 7.23 6.53 8.67
C SER A 31 7.22 5.32 7.73
N PHE A 32 7.87 5.43 6.58
CA PHE A 32 8.04 4.33 5.64
C PHE A 32 8.62 3.08 6.31
N VAL A 33 9.65 3.27 7.15
CA VAL A 33 10.35 2.18 7.85
C VAL A 33 9.42 1.46 8.83
N ASP A 34 8.59 2.19 9.58
CA ASP A 34 7.64 1.58 10.52
C ASP A 34 6.57 0.77 9.80
N VAL A 35 6.05 1.29 8.69
CA VAL A 35 5.03 0.60 7.88
C VAL A 35 5.61 -0.66 7.23
N VAL A 36 6.84 -0.59 6.68
CA VAL A 36 7.54 -1.76 6.15
C VAL A 36 7.82 -2.78 7.26
N GLY A 37 8.26 -2.33 8.44
CA GLY A 37 8.50 -3.18 9.60
C GLY A 37 7.24 -3.94 10.05
N PHE A 38 6.10 -3.26 10.08
CA PHE A 38 4.80 -3.87 10.35
C PHE A 38 4.47 -4.98 9.35
N TYR A 39 4.54 -4.71 8.05
CA TYR A 39 4.22 -5.71 7.03
C TYR A 39 5.19 -6.88 7.03
N ARG A 40 6.48 -6.64 7.31
CA ARG A 40 7.45 -7.74 7.51
C ARG A 40 7.05 -8.68 8.63
N SER A 41 6.64 -8.11 9.76
CA SER A 41 6.21 -8.90 10.94
C SER A 41 4.92 -9.68 10.66
N VAL A 42 3.92 -9.01 10.09
CA VAL A 42 2.57 -9.58 9.90
C VAL A 42 2.54 -10.60 8.77
N LEU A 43 3.21 -10.32 7.65
CA LEU A 43 3.26 -11.21 6.50
C LEU A 43 4.34 -12.29 6.63
N LYS A 44 5.21 -12.19 7.65
CA LYS A 44 6.34 -13.11 7.89
C LYS A 44 7.28 -13.25 6.68
N GLN A 45 7.48 -12.15 5.96
CA GLN A 45 8.36 -12.10 4.78
C GLN A 45 9.10 -10.76 4.74
N LYS A 46 10.27 -10.73 4.09
CA LYS A 46 11.07 -9.50 4.01
C LYS A 46 10.53 -8.48 3.01
N GLY A 47 9.78 -8.96 2.01
CA GLY A 47 9.44 -8.19 0.80
C GLY A 47 10.70 -7.76 0.04
N GLU A 48 10.53 -6.85 -0.90
CA GLU A 48 11.61 -6.30 -1.72
C GLU A 48 11.54 -4.77 -1.77
N LEU A 49 12.70 -4.11 -1.67
CA LEU A 49 12.80 -2.68 -1.97
C LEU A 49 13.01 -2.54 -3.48
N ILE A 50 12.02 -2.05 -4.20
CA ILE A 50 12.00 -1.99 -5.67
C ILE A 50 12.47 -0.64 -6.22
N PHE A 51 12.44 0.42 -5.39
CA PHE A 51 12.99 1.73 -5.71
C PHE A 51 13.58 2.38 -4.46
N ASP A 52 14.74 3.04 -4.59
CA ASP A 52 15.39 3.76 -3.49
C ASP A 52 14.86 5.20 -3.29
N ALA A 53 14.49 5.88 -4.39
CA ALA A 53 14.07 7.29 -4.36
C ALA A 53 12.96 7.58 -5.39
N PRO A 54 11.69 7.76 -4.97
CA PRO A 54 11.20 7.55 -3.60
C PRO A 54 11.25 6.08 -3.19
N ALA A 55 11.57 5.82 -1.92
CA ALA A 55 11.63 4.48 -1.38
C ALA A 55 10.29 3.76 -1.58
N THR A 56 10.32 2.60 -2.24
CA THR A 56 9.13 1.79 -2.53
C THR A 56 9.42 0.33 -2.21
N HIS A 57 8.62 -0.24 -1.31
CA HIS A 57 8.76 -1.63 -0.84
C HIS A 57 7.54 -2.45 -1.22
N GLU A 58 7.73 -3.64 -1.75
CA GLU A 58 6.65 -4.54 -2.17
C GLU A 58 6.67 -5.86 -1.41
N PHE A 59 5.49 -6.40 -1.18
CA PHE A 59 5.26 -7.70 -0.55
C PHE A 59 4.24 -8.49 -1.37
N ASP A 60 4.64 -9.66 -1.85
CA ASP A 60 3.73 -10.58 -2.54
C ASP A 60 2.91 -11.38 -1.52
N ILE A 61 1.59 -11.38 -1.65
CA ILE A 61 0.68 -12.02 -0.67
C ILE A 61 -0.15 -13.14 -1.29
N GLY A 62 0.07 -13.45 -2.58
CA GLY A 62 -0.66 -14.48 -3.28
C GLY A 62 -0.02 -14.82 -4.62
N LYS A 63 -0.42 -15.97 -5.19
CA LYS A 63 0.04 -16.37 -6.52
C LYS A 63 -0.59 -15.48 -7.59
N PHE A 64 0.26 -14.85 -8.40
CA PHE A 64 -0.18 -14.16 -9.60
C PHE A 64 -0.62 -15.17 -10.67
N ARG A 65 -1.76 -14.92 -11.32
CA ARG A 65 -2.26 -15.72 -12.44
C ARG A 65 -2.42 -14.80 -13.64
N GLU A 66 -1.44 -14.81 -14.53
CA GLU A 66 -1.36 -13.92 -15.70
C GLU A 66 -2.56 -14.03 -16.66
N GLU A 67 -3.36 -15.09 -16.59
CA GLU A 67 -4.57 -15.24 -17.41
C GLU A 67 -5.77 -14.51 -16.81
N THR A 68 -5.85 -14.44 -15.47
CA THR A 68 -7.06 -14.02 -14.74
C THR A 68 -6.86 -12.79 -13.86
N MET A 69 -5.62 -12.33 -13.67
CA MET A 69 -5.26 -11.18 -12.85
C MET A 69 -4.51 -10.13 -13.66
N ALA A 70 -4.84 -8.86 -13.51
CA ALA A 70 -4.11 -7.75 -14.10
C ALA A 70 -2.91 -7.31 -13.25
N PHE A 71 -2.96 -7.53 -11.92
CA PHE A 71 -1.87 -7.24 -11.00
C PHE A 71 -1.66 -8.39 -10.01
N PRO A 72 -0.40 -8.65 -9.59
CA PRO A 72 -0.14 -9.59 -8.51
C PRO A 72 -0.84 -9.13 -7.22
N PRO A 73 -1.44 -10.05 -6.44
CA PRO A 73 -1.89 -9.73 -5.10
C PRO A 73 -0.70 -9.31 -4.24
N GLY A 74 -0.73 -8.09 -3.73
CA GLY A 74 0.44 -7.47 -3.11
C GLY A 74 0.11 -6.34 -2.14
N VAL A 75 1.09 -5.99 -1.33
CA VAL A 75 1.16 -4.72 -0.59
C VAL A 75 2.35 -3.93 -1.11
N THR A 76 2.11 -2.72 -1.58
CA THR A 76 3.16 -1.77 -1.95
C THR A 76 3.16 -0.62 -0.95
N VAL A 77 4.28 -0.37 -0.29
CA VAL A 77 4.49 0.75 0.62
C VAL A 77 5.39 1.76 -0.07
N LYS A 78 5.00 3.02 -0.13
CA LYS A 78 5.77 4.07 -0.80
C LYS A 78 5.96 5.28 0.10
N ASP A 79 7.19 5.76 0.17
CA ASP A 79 7.53 7.02 0.79
C ASP A 79 7.14 8.19 -0.12
N PHE A 80 6.34 9.10 0.40
CA PHE A 80 5.89 10.31 -0.28
C PHE A 80 6.49 11.58 0.35
N GLN A 81 7.20 11.46 1.46
CA GLN A 81 7.89 12.58 2.08
C GLN A 81 9.19 12.87 1.33
N SER A 82 9.49 14.15 1.12
CA SER A 82 10.75 14.59 0.53
C SER A 82 11.17 15.95 1.10
N GLN A 83 12.31 16.48 0.64
CA GLN A 83 12.74 17.82 1.04
C GLN A 83 11.75 18.93 0.63
N ILE A 84 10.93 18.69 -0.39
CA ILE A 84 9.99 19.69 -0.95
C ILE A 84 8.51 19.31 -0.75
N SER A 85 8.20 18.12 -0.23
CA SER A 85 6.84 17.65 -0.02
C SER A 85 6.66 17.04 1.37
N GLN A 86 5.59 17.43 2.05
CA GLN A 86 5.20 16.88 3.36
C GLN A 86 4.53 15.49 3.25
N GLY A 87 4.31 14.99 2.04
CA GLY A 87 3.69 13.69 1.79
C GLY A 87 2.56 13.75 0.77
N PHE A 88 1.78 12.68 0.70
CA PHE A 88 0.58 12.60 -0.13
C PHE A 88 -0.57 13.40 0.52
N PRO A 89 -1.22 14.33 -0.20
CA PRO A 89 -2.25 15.18 0.39
C PRO A 89 -3.48 14.37 0.83
N ASN A 90 -4.08 14.75 1.95
CA ASN A 90 -5.33 14.15 2.40
C ASN A 90 -6.47 14.60 1.47
N PRO A 91 -7.21 13.67 0.85
CA PRO A 91 -8.31 14.02 -0.07
C PRO A 91 -9.49 14.67 0.66
N ARG A 92 -9.58 14.55 1.98
CA ARG A 92 -10.62 15.20 2.79
C ARG A 92 -10.13 16.58 3.23
N LEU A 93 -10.79 17.62 2.72
CA LEU A 93 -10.47 19.00 3.06
C LEU A 93 -10.57 19.23 4.58
N GLY A 94 -9.53 19.81 5.18
CA GLY A 94 -9.47 20.11 6.61
C GLY A 94 -9.24 18.89 7.53
N ALA A 95 -9.07 17.69 6.99
CA ALA A 95 -8.78 16.50 7.78
C ALA A 95 -7.32 16.49 8.29
N GLN A 96 -7.11 15.75 9.39
CA GLN A 96 -5.80 15.51 9.97
C GLN A 96 -5.37 14.04 9.80
N PRO A 97 -4.09 13.77 9.46
CA PRO A 97 -3.10 14.76 9.04
C PRO A 97 -3.46 15.36 7.67
N SER A 98 -2.96 16.56 7.37
CA SER A 98 -3.16 17.19 6.06
C SER A 98 -2.42 16.46 4.93
N HIS A 99 -1.34 15.76 5.26
CA HIS A 99 -0.53 14.95 4.36
C HIS A 99 -0.11 13.65 5.04
N PHE A 100 0.07 12.60 4.24
CA PHE A 100 0.56 11.30 4.69
C PHE A 100 1.99 11.10 4.18
N PRO A 101 2.99 10.92 5.06
CA PRO A 101 4.35 10.62 4.63
C PRO A 101 4.44 9.28 3.89
N THR A 102 3.57 8.32 4.24
CA THR A 102 3.58 6.98 3.64
C THR A 102 2.22 6.66 3.03
N VAL A 103 2.23 6.09 1.82
CA VAL A 103 1.04 5.53 1.17
C VAL A 103 1.20 4.02 1.01
N ILE A 104 0.12 3.31 1.28
CA ILE A 104 0.02 1.86 1.18
C ILE A 104 -0.99 1.54 0.08
N GLN A 105 -0.54 0.79 -0.92
CA GLN A 105 -1.39 0.17 -1.92
C GLN A 105 -1.61 -1.29 -1.56
N ILE A 106 -2.86 -1.75 -1.61
CA ILE A 106 -3.20 -3.16 -1.38
C ILE A 106 -3.98 -3.67 -2.59
N VAL A 107 -3.45 -4.73 -3.22
CA VAL A 107 -4.16 -5.56 -4.20
C VAL A 107 -4.56 -6.85 -3.48
N PRO A 108 -5.83 -7.05 -3.09
CA PRO A 108 -6.23 -8.23 -2.34
C PRO A 108 -6.12 -9.50 -3.18
N VAL A 109 -5.92 -10.63 -2.50
CA VAL A 109 -6.06 -11.96 -3.12
C VAL A 109 -7.52 -12.10 -3.61
N PRO A 110 -7.76 -12.41 -4.90
CA PRO A 110 -9.10 -12.64 -5.40
C PRO A 110 -9.79 -13.74 -4.60
N ALA A 111 -11.06 -13.53 -4.25
CA ALA A 111 -11.86 -14.59 -3.63
C ALA A 111 -11.94 -15.78 -4.61
N GLU A 112 -11.55 -16.97 -4.16
CA GLU A 112 -11.86 -18.19 -4.88
C GLU A 112 -13.40 -18.32 -4.91
N ARG A 113 -13.97 -18.39 -6.11
CA ARG A 113 -15.40 -18.66 -6.30
C ARG A 113 -15.67 -20.15 -6.19
#